data_AF-A0A847HLE9-F1
#
_entry.id   AF-A0A847HLE9-F1
#
_cell.length_a   1.000
_cell.length_b   1.000
_cell.length_c   1.000
_cell.angle_alpha   90.00
_cell.angle_beta   90.00
_cell.angle_gamma   90.00
#
_symmetry.space_group_name_H-M   'P 1'
#
loop_
_entity.id
_entity.type
_entity.pdbx_description
1 polymer ?
#
loop_
_entity_poly.entity_id
_entity_poly.type
_entity_poly.pdbx_seq_one_letter_code
_entity_poly.pdbx_strand_id
1 'polypeptide(L)'
;MKKTQTIFAVIAVLTVAVCCIADARTPSPQIATVDLASLMVMHPAMASYDPNMQAFKVTRPRQQFIQDKARMAAEKSRRIDEYRARIKALESQMSAERQRQIREEAQQKIEFDKAMVSLATEAVRLHREVYRNKEAENRQKNTARIRSFKLQIDQLNRQIENENAEMISDRFTTPAETRQRIAQILSEIRQYAQVVAAGKNITIVLDSAGASFQQLPGNADGVSAGDIDYSEVFAKPMLSPITLSSDEASVQGYYNLRRDKAIVWYNQRAMILAPYRNELANTAVLVGGVDITLEVLNAILKNYRVEQAVYSILNSVIQSGGR
;
A
#
# COMPACT_ATOMS: atom_id res chain seq x y z
N MET A 1 10.79 -2.32 -82.25
CA MET A 1 10.54 -2.88 -80.89
C MET A 1 11.64 -2.58 -79.86
N LYS A 2 12.57 -1.62 -80.08
CA LYS A 2 13.64 -1.30 -79.11
C LYS A 2 13.38 -0.06 -78.22
N LYS A 3 12.39 0.78 -78.55
CA LYS A 3 12.09 2.03 -77.80
C LYS A 3 11.20 1.83 -76.57
N THR A 4 10.43 0.75 -76.51
CA THR A 4 9.53 0.48 -75.37
C THR A 4 10.26 -0.16 -74.20
N GLN A 5 11.33 -0.93 -74.42
CA GLN A 5 12.11 -1.55 -73.34
C GLN A 5 12.92 -0.53 -72.52
N THR A 6 13.42 0.53 -73.13
CA THR A 6 14.15 1.59 -72.40
C THR A 6 13.26 2.41 -71.48
N ILE A 7 11.99 2.63 -71.84
CA ILE A 7 11.04 3.37 -71.00
C ILE A 7 10.65 2.55 -69.77
N PHE A 8 10.41 1.24 -69.92
CA PHE A 8 10.14 0.35 -68.79
C PHE A 8 11.35 0.19 -67.86
N ALA A 9 12.57 0.14 -68.40
CA ALA A 9 13.78 0.08 -67.58
C ALA A 9 14.01 1.36 -66.76
N VAL A 10 13.75 2.54 -67.34
CA VAL A 10 13.90 3.83 -66.64
C VAL A 10 12.83 3.99 -65.56
N ILE A 11 11.59 3.58 -65.80
CA ILE A 11 10.52 3.61 -64.78
C ILE A 11 10.82 2.61 -63.66
N ALA A 12 11.29 1.39 -63.98
CA ALA A 12 11.66 0.40 -62.98
C ALA A 12 12.82 0.88 -62.09
N VAL A 13 13.83 1.54 -62.65
CA VAL A 13 14.95 2.11 -61.89
C VAL A 13 14.50 3.30 -61.04
N LEU A 14 13.57 4.13 -61.52
CA LEU A 14 12.98 5.23 -60.74
C LEU A 14 12.07 4.73 -59.60
N THR A 15 11.32 3.65 -59.79
CA THR A 15 10.50 3.06 -58.71
C THR A 15 11.34 2.35 -57.66
N VAL A 16 12.45 1.69 -58.05
CA VAL A 16 13.37 1.05 -57.10
C VAL A 16 14.19 2.09 -56.33
N ALA A 17 14.58 3.20 -56.97
CA ALA A 17 15.28 4.29 -56.30
C ALA A 17 14.41 5.02 -55.26
N VAL A 18 13.11 5.20 -55.51
CA VAL A 18 12.19 5.81 -54.53
C VAL A 18 11.93 4.89 -53.32
N CYS A 19 12.00 3.57 -53.49
CA CYS A 19 11.90 2.63 -52.36
C CYS A 19 13.19 2.53 -51.52
N CYS A 20 14.35 2.91 -52.05
CA CYS A 20 15.62 2.89 -51.32
C CYS A 20 15.96 4.20 -50.58
N ILE A 21 15.18 5.27 -50.80
CA ILE A 21 15.33 6.59 -50.13
C ILE A 21 14.09 6.88 -49.25
N ALA A 22 13.31 5.85 -48.91
CA ALA A 22 12.53 5.90 -47.70
C ALA A 22 13.52 5.73 -46.54
N ASP A 23 14.11 6.84 -46.08
CA ASP A 23 14.73 6.91 -44.78
C ASP A 23 13.78 6.21 -43.81
N ALA A 24 14.14 5.00 -43.40
CA ALA A 24 13.64 4.41 -42.18
C ALA A 24 14.20 5.29 -41.06
N ARG A 25 13.61 6.48 -40.88
CA ARG A 25 13.60 7.19 -39.62
C ARG A 25 12.92 6.22 -38.67
N THR A 26 13.71 5.31 -38.09
CA THR A 26 13.34 4.70 -36.83
C THR A 26 12.97 5.89 -35.95
N PRO A 27 11.69 6.05 -35.56
CA PRO A 27 11.32 7.15 -34.69
C PRO A 27 12.26 7.03 -33.50
N SER A 28 13.05 8.09 -33.25
CA SER A 28 13.92 8.14 -32.07
C SER A 28 13.06 7.74 -30.88
N PRO A 29 13.47 6.75 -30.06
CA PRO A 29 12.62 6.24 -28.99
C PRO A 29 12.19 7.42 -28.13
N GLN A 30 10.92 7.80 -28.25
CA GLN A 30 10.37 8.90 -27.47
C GLN A 30 10.19 8.36 -26.06
N ILE A 31 10.84 9.06 -25.12
CA ILE A 31 10.69 8.79 -23.70
C ILE A 31 9.57 9.70 -23.20
N ALA A 32 8.63 9.12 -22.47
CA ALA A 32 7.59 9.87 -21.79
C ALA A 32 7.71 9.76 -20.29
N THR A 33 7.19 10.78 -19.62
CA THR A 33 7.09 10.84 -18.17
C THR A 33 5.64 10.79 -17.73
N VAL A 34 5.38 10.15 -16.61
CA VAL A 34 4.06 10.08 -15.98
C VAL A 34 4.22 10.38 -14.50
N ASP A 35 3.44 11.33 -13.96
CA ASP A 35 3.37 11.53 -12.51
C ASP A 35 2.41 10.49 -11.90
N LEU A 36 2.98 9.36 -11.47
CA LEU A 36 2.19 8.26 -10.91
C LEU A 36 1.47 8.67 -9.61
N ALA A 37 2.08 9.51 -8.77
CA ALA A 37 1.47 9.94 -7.52
C ALA A 37 0.20 10.76 -7.78
N SER A 38 0.28 11.71 -8.72
CA SER A 38 -0.85 12.53 -9.12
C SER A 38 -1.98 11.70 -9.74
N LEU A 39 -1.63 10.74 -10.61
CA LEU A 39 -2.62 9.83 -11.20
C LEU A 39 -3.30 8.94 -10.17
N MET A 40 -2.56 8.45 -9.19
CA MET A 40 -3.12 7.61 -8.13
C MET A 40 -4.10 8.40 -7.27
N VAL A 41 -3.71 9.57 -6.78
CA VAL A 41 -4.54 10.38 -5.87
C VAL A 41 -5.80 10.91 -6.56
N MET A 42 -5.69 11.28 -7.84
CA MET A 42 -6.82 11.79 -8.64
C MET A 42 -7.66 10.68 -9.28
N HIS A 43 -7.35 9.41 -9.00
CA HIS A 43 -8.06 8.28 -9.57
C HIS A 43 -9.52 8.21 -9.04
N PRO A 44 -10.54 7.98 -9.90
CA PRO A 44 -11.93 7.90 -9.44
C PRO A 44 -12.18 6.87 -8.34
N ALA A 45 -11.45 5.74 -8.35
CA ALA A 45 -11.57 4.73 -7.30
C ALA A 45 -11.11 5.22 -5.90
N MET A 46 -10.26 6.26 -5.84
CA MET A 46 -9.84 6.91 -4.60
C MET A 46 -10.94 7.79 -3.98
N ALA A 47 -12.04 8.05 -4.69
CA ALA A 47 -13.20 8.77 -4.14
C ALA A 47 -13.73 8.16 -2.83
N SER A 48 -13.62 6.84 -2.68
CA SER A 48 -14.05 6.12 -1.47
C SER A 48 -12.97 5.98 -0.41
N TYR A 49 -11.74 6.46 -0.66
CA TYR A 49 -10.64 6.35 0.29
C TYR A 49 -10.74 7.40 1.39
N ASP A 50 -10.51 6.99 2.63
CA ASP A 50 -10.45 7.88 3.79
C ASP A 50 -9.00 7.96 4.31
N PRO A 51 -8.35 9.13 4.25
CA PRO A 51 -6.96 9.31 4.70
C PRO A 51 -6.78 9.14 6.21
N ASN A 52 -7.81 9.42 7.03
CA ASN A 52 -7.72 9.28 8.48
C ASN A 52 -7.75 7.81 8.90
N MET A 53 -8.62 7.02 8.27
CA MET A 53 -8.74 5.58 8.53
C MET A 53 -7.79 4.72 7.69
N GLN A 54 -7.10 5.32 6.71
CA GLN A 54 -6.21 4.65 5.75
C GLN A 54 -6.87 3.45 5.06
N ALA A 55 -8.16 3.57 4.75
CA ALA A 55 -8.99 2.50 4.23
C ALA A 55 -10.09 3.03 3.31
N PHE A 56 -10.63 2.17 2.44
CA PHE A 56 -11.74 2.54 1.58
C PHE A 56 -13.08 2.29 2.27
N LYS A 57 -14.04 3.19 2.08
CA LYS A 57 -15.45 3.00 2.45
C LYS A 57 -16.02 1.81 1.64
N VAL A 58 -16.67 0.86 2.32
CA VAL A 58 -17.27 -0.32 1.69
C VAL A 58 -18.65 0.03 1.12
N THR A 59 -18.79 0.01 -0.21
CA THR A 59 -20.05 0.29 -0.93
C THR A 59 -20.80 -0.98 -1.35
N ARG A 60 -20.81 -2.03 -0.50
CA ARG A 60 -21.55 -3.28 -0.80
C ARG A 60 -23.01 -3.19 -0.34
N PRO A 61 -23.97 -3.82 -1.05
CA PRO A 61 -25.35 -3.92 -0.58
C PRO A 61 -25.42 -4.68 0.75
N ARG A 62 -26.13 -4.10 1.71
CA ARG A 62 -26.12 -4.41 3.15
C ARG A 62 -26.35 -5.90 3.51
N GLN A 63 -27.07 -6.68 2.69
CA GLN A 63 -27.52 -8.03 3.07
C GLN A 63 -26.48 -9.15 2.86
N GLN A 64 -25.77 -9.19 1.73
CA GLN A 64 -24.73 -10.21 1.49
C GLN A 64 -23.48 -9.98 2.35
N PHE A 65 -23.21 -8.71 2.67
CA PHE A 65 -22.11 -8.32 3.56
C PHE A 65 -22.27 -8.87 4.98
N ILE A 66 -23.50 -8.92 5.52
CA ILE A 66 -23.74 -9.39 6.90
C ILE A 66 -23.45 -10.89 7.04
N GLN A 67 -23.80 -11.73 6.06
CA GLN A 67 -23.59 -13.18 6.15
C GLN A 67 -22.12 -13.59 5.99
N ASP A 68 -21.42 -13.09 4.96
CA ASP A 68 -19.99 -13.38 4.78
C ASP A 68 -19.16 -12.80 5.93
N LYS A 69 -19.58 -11.66 6.49
CA LYS A 69 -18.92 -11.06 7.65
C LYS A 69 -19.19 -11.83 8.95
N ALA A 70 -20.40 -12.32 9.19
CA ALA A 70 -20.66 -13.19 10.34
C ALA A 70 -19.79 -14.45 10.27
N ARG A 71 -19.57 -15.00 9.07
CA ARG A 71 -18.66 -16.12 8.85
C ARG A 71 -17.20 -15.74 9.14
N MET A 72 -16.71 -14.63 8.59
CA MET A 72 -15.34 -14.16 8.81
C MET A 72 -15.08 -13.78 10.26
N ALA A 73 -16.01 -13.09 10.92
CA ALA A 73 -15.92 -12.72 12.33
C ALA A 73 -15.94 -13.96 13.23
N ALA A 74 -16.77 -14.95 12.92
CA ALA A 74 -16.77 -16.23 13.64
C ALA A 74 -15.46 -17.00 13.44
N GLU A 75 -14.90 -17.00 12.22
CA GLU A 75 -13.61 -17.63 11.94
C GLU A 75 -12.46 -16.94 12.69
N LYS A 76 -12.44 -15.60 12.67
CA LYS A 76 -11.44 -14.78 13.37
C LYS A 76 -11.57 -14.91 14.89
N SER A 77 -12.80 -14.90 15.42
CA SER A 77 -13.07 -15.19 16.85
C SER A 77 -12.57 -16.57 17.24
N ARG A 78 -12.81 -17.59 16.41
CA ARG A 78 -12.31 -18.95 16.65
C ARG A 78 -10.78 -18.99 16.69
N ARG A 79 -10.10 -18.30 15.76
CA ARG A 79 -8.63 -18.20 15.77
C ARG A 79 -8.12 -17.49 17.03
N ILE A 80 -8.78 -16.42 17.47
CA ILE A 80 -8.45 -15.72 18.72
C ILE A 80 -8.60 -16.67 19.92
N ASP A 81 -9.67 -17.46 19.97
CA ASP A 81 -9.88 -18.45 21.03
C ASP A 81 -8.83 -19.56 20.99
N GLU A 82 -8.42 -20.02 19.81
CA GLU A 82 -7.30 -20.95 19.62
C GLU A 82 -5.97 -20.36 20.12
N TYR A 83 -5.67 -19.09 19.81
CA TYR A 83 -4.49 -18.40 20.33
C TYR A 83 -4.54 -18.24 21.86
N ARG A 84 -5.70 -17.89 22.43
CA ARG A 84 -5.89 -17.82 23.89
C ARG A 84 -5.72 -19.18 24.56
N ALA A 85 -6.20 -20.25 23.94
CA ALA A 85 -6.00 -21.61 24.45
C ALA A 85 -4.51 -21.98 24.44
N ARG A 86 -3.76 -21.62 23.38
CA ARG A 86 -2.30 -21.82 23.32
C ARG A 86 -1.56 -21.01 24.36
N ILE A 87 -1.94 -19.76 24.61
CA ILE A 87 -1.36 -18.93 25.68
C ILE A 87 -1.56 -19.61 27.04
N LYS A 88 -2.78 -20.05 27.37
CA LYS A 88 -3.06 -20.78 28.61
C LYS A 88 -2.22 -22.06 28.73
N ALA A 89 -2.04 -22.79 27.64
CA ALA A 89 -1.18 -23.97 27.63
C ALA A 89 0.29 -23.61 27.92
N LEU A 90 0.83 -22.58 27.28
CA LEU A 90 2.19 -22.08 27.52
C LEU A 90 2.37 -21.54 28.95
N GLU A 91 1.38 -20.84 29.50
CA GLU A 91 1.39 -20.38 30.89
C GLU A 91 1.40 -21.56 31.87
N SER A 92 0.64 -22.62 31.58
CA SER A 92 0.65 -23.85 32.38
C SER A 92 1.99 -24.60 32.30
N GLN A 93 2.63 -24.64 31.13
CA GLN A 93 3.97 -25.21 30.98
C GLN A 93 5.02 -24.36 31.72
N MET A 94 4.90 -23.03 31.66
CA MET A 94 5.78 -22.12 32.39
C MET A 94 5.63 -22.29 33.92
N SER A 95 4.41 -22.46 34.44
CA SER A 95 4.19 -22.69 35.87
C SER A 95 4.70 -24.06 36.33
N ALA A 96 4.51 -25.10 35.51
CA ALA A 96 5.05 -26.43 35.75
C ALA A 96 6.59 -26.44 35.74
N GLU A 97 7.24 -25.74 34.80
CA GLU A 97 8.71 -25.61 34.77
C GLU A 97 9.24 -24.83 35.97
N ARG A 98 8.53 -23.79 36.45
CA ARG A 98 8.91 -23.12 37.71
C ARG A 98 8.84 -24.06 38.90
N GLN A 99 7.79 -24.87 39.01
CA GLN A 99 7.68 -25.86 40.08
C GLN A 99 8.74 -26.97 39.97
N ARG A 100 9.05 -27.39 38.76
CA ARG A 100 10.12 -28.35 38.49
C ARG A 100 11.48 -27.79 38.92
N GLN A 101 11.78 -26.53 38.58
CA GLN A 101 12.99 -25.84 39.03
C GLN A 101 13.10 -25.82 40.55
N ILE A 102 12.03 -25.45 41.27
CA ILE A 102 12.04 -25.42 42.75
C ILE A 102 12.37 -26.81 43.31
N ARG A 103 11.81 -27.88 42.73
CA ARG A 103 12.08 -29.26 43.15
C ARG A 103 13.52 -29.69 42.85
N GLU A 104 14.02 -29.37 41.65
CA GLU A 104 15.38 -29.71 41.24
C GLU A 104 16.44 -28.96 42.07
N GLU A 105 16.22 -27.68 42.38
CA GLU A 105 17.08 -26.89 43.27
C GLU A 105 17.07 -27.47 44.70
N ALA A 106 15.90 -27.87 45.21
CA ALA A 106 15.81 -28.52 46.52
C ALA A 106 16.52 -29.88 46.56
N GLN A 107 16.39 -30.71 45.52
CA GLN A 107 17.09 -31.99 45.41
C GLN A 107 18.60 -31.80 45.29
N GLN A 108 19.07 -30.87 44.46
CA GLN A 108 20.50 -30.56 44.32
C GLN A 108 21.11 -30.12 45.64
N LYS A 109 20.39 -29.30 46.41
CA LYS A 109 20.83 -28.90 47.75
C LYS A 109 20.95 -30.09 48.70
N ILE A 110 19.96 -30.98 48.73
CA ILE A 110 19.99 -32.18 49.57
C ILE A 110 21.13 -33.13 49.18
N GLU A 111 21.35 -33.33 47.88
CA GLU A 111 22.46 -34.15 47.37
C GLU A 111 23.82 -33.54 47.72
N PHE A 112 23.94 -32.22 47.62
CA PHE A 112 25.13 -31.49 48.03
C PHE A 112 25.40 -31.63 49.53
N ASP A 113 24.39 -31.43 50.38
CA ASP A 113 24.51 -31.55 51.84
C ASP A 113 24.92 -32.98 52.23
N LYS A 114 24.41 -34.02 51.56
CA LYS A 114 24.83 -35.42 51.77
C LYS A 114 26.28 -35.67 51.35
N ALA A 115 26.70 -35.17 50.19
CA ALA A 115 28.08 -35.32 49.72
C ALA A 115 29.05 -34.65 50.70
N MET A 116 28.73 -33.45 51.17
CA MET A 116 29.54 -32.65 52.10
C MET A 116 29.86 -33.37 53.42
N VAL A 117 28.98 -34.21 53.94
CA VAL A 117 29.21 -34.97 55.20
C VAL A 117 30.29 -36.06 55.04
N SER A 118 30.59 -36.49 53.81
CA SER A 118 31.49 -37.62 53.54
C SER A 118 32.92 -37.24 53.11
N LEU A 119 33.21 -35.94 52.97
CA LEU A 119 34.39 -35.43 52.25
C LEU A 119 35.37 -34.67 53.16
N ALA A 120 36.68 -34.89 52.96
CA ALA A 120 37.76 -34.16 53.63
C ALA A 120 37.88 -32.70 53.14
N THR A 121 38.47 -31.84 53.97
CA THR A 121 38.45 -30.36 53.88
C THR A 121 38.86 -29.77 52.53
N GLU A 122 39.77 -30.41 51.79
CA GLU A 122 40.27 -29.92 50.50
C GLU A 122 39.37 -30.35 49.32
N ALA A 123 38.84 -31.58 49.36
CA ALA A 123 37.89 -32.10 48.38
C ALA A 123 36.51 -31.40 48.47
N VAL A 124 36.17 -30.89 49.66
CA VAL A 124 35.01 -30.02 49.90
C VAL A 124 35.05 -28.73 49.06
N ARG A 125 36.23 -28.11 48.88
CA ARG A 125 36.35 -26.87 48.11
C ARG A 125 36.02 -27.08 46.63
N LEU A 126 36.53 -28.18 46.05
CA LEU A 126 36.29 -28.54 44.66
C LEU A 126 34.81 -28.90 44.42
N HIS A 127 34.20 -29.69 45.31
CA HIS A 127 32.77 -30.03 45.21
C HIS A 127 31.86 -28.80 45.33
N ARG A 128 32.24 -27.80 46.12
CA ARG A 128 31.50 -26.53 46.25
C ARG A 128 31.55 -25.70 44.97
N GLU A 129 32.68 -25.65 44.28
CA GLU A 129 32.81 -24.97 42.99
C GLU A 129 32.02 -25.68 41.89
N VAL A 130 32.10 -27.02 41.82
CA VAL A 130 31.31 -27.82 40.88
C VAL A 130 29.81 -27.63 41.12
N TYR A 131 29.36 -27.61 42.38
CA TYR A 131 27.98 -27.34 42.73
C TYR A 131 27.54 -25.94 42.28
N ARG A 132 28.33 -24.90 42.58
CA ARG A 132 28.03 -23.52 42.14
C ARG A 132 27.94 -23.39 40.64
N ASN A 133 28.84 -24.04 39.89
CA ASN A 133 28.81 -24.03 38.43
C ASN A 133 27.57 -24.75 37.89
N LYS A 134 27.21 -25.91 38.46
CA LYS A 134 26.01 -26.66 38.08
C LYS A 134 24.72 -25.91 38.41
N GLU A 135 24.67 -25.23 39.56
CA GLU A 135 23.56 -24.36 39.96
C GLU A 135 23.42 -23.16 39.00
N ALA A 136 24.53 -22.50 38.66
CA ALA A 136 24.54 -21.39 37.70
C ALA A 136 24.10 -21.82 36.30
N GLU A 137 24.60 -22.95 35.80
CA GLU A 137 24.23 -23.51 34.50
C GLU A 137 22.73 -23.86 34.45
N ASN A 138 22.20 -24.51 35.49
CA ASN A 138 20.78 -24.86 35.57
C ASN A 138 19.89 -23.62 35.67
N ARG A 139 20.27 -22.62 36.48
CA ARG A 139 19.56 -21.34 36.53
C ARG A 139 19.55 -20.64 35.18
N GLN A 140 20.66 -20.66 34.45
CA GLN A 140 20.75 -20.05 33.14
C GLN A 140 19.86 -20.78 32.11
N LYS A 141 19.89 -22.12 32.07
CA LYS A 141 19.02 -22.93 31.19
C LYS A 141 17.53 -22.70 31.49
N ASN A 142 17.14 -22.69 32.76
CA ASN A 142 15.75 -22.48 33.17
C ASN A 142 15.29 -21.04 32.87
N THR A 143 16.15 -20.05 33.13
CA THR A 143 15.87 -18.66 32.77
C THR A 143 15.69 -18.50 31.26
N ALA A 144 16.51 -19.15 30.45
CA ALA A 144 16.39 -19.15 29.00
C ALA A 144 15.06 -19.77 28.53
N ARG A 145 14.65 -20.92 29.10
CA ARG A 145 13.35 -21.55 28.80
C ARG A 145 12.16 -20.69 29.20
N ILE A 146 12.19 -20.07 30.37
CA ILE A 146 11.12 -19.16 30.81
C ILE A 146 11.04 -17.95 29.87
N ARG A 147 12.18 -17.40 29.43
CA ARG A 147 12.20 -16.31 28.44
C ARG A 147 11.65 -16.77 27.09
N SER A 148 11.95 -17.97 26.63
CA SER A 148 11.41 -18.46 25.35
C SER A 148 9.89 -18.61 25.40
N PHE A 149 9.32 -19.09 26.51
CA PHE A 149 7.87 -19.13 26.68
C PHE A 149 7.24 -17.74 26.68
N LYS A 150 7.84 -16.78 27.38
CA LYS A 150 7.37 -15.38 27.37
C LYS A 150 7.37 -14.77 25.97
N LEU A 151 8.44 -14.98 25.21
CA LEU A 151 8.53 -14.50 23.83
C LEU A 151 7.43 -15.12 22.94
N GLN A 152 7.12 -16.40 23.11
CA GLN A 152 6.03 -17.06 22.38
C GLN A 152 4.66 -16.49 22.77
N ILE A 153 4.44 -16.21 24.07
CA ILE A 153 3.21 -15.56 24.55
C ILE A 153 3.09 -14.15 23.95
N ASP A 154 4.16 -13.36 23.95
CA ASP A 154 4.17 -12.00 23.38
C ASP A 154 3.90 -12.03 21.86
N GLN A 155 4.45 -13.00 21.14
CA GLN A 155 4.17 -13.20 19.72
C GLN A 155 2.69 -13.53 19.47
N LEU A 156 2.11 -14.43 20.27
CA LEU A 156 0.68 -14.77 20.18
C LEU A 156 -0.22 -13.58 20.55
N ASN A 157 0.16 -12.77 21.54
CA ASN A 157 -0.57 -11.54 21.90
C ASN A 157 -0.57 -10.52 20.75
N ARG A 158 0.58 -10.32 20.08
CA ARG A 158 0.64 -9.48 18.88
C ARG A 158 -0.22 -10.01 17.73
N GLN A 159 -0.29 -11.34 17.57
CA GLN A 159 -1.19 -11.95 16.59
C GLN A 159 -2.66 -11.69 16.94
N ILE A 160 -3.03 -11.78 18.23
CA ILE A 160 -4.39 -11.43 18.69
C ILE A 160 -4.69 -9.95 18.44
N GLU A 161 -3.75 -9.04 18.71
CA GLU A 161 -3.91 -7.62 18.43
C GLU A 161 -4.07 -7.34 16.93
N ASN A 162 -3.28 -8.00 16.08
CA ASN A 162 -3.43 -7.89 14.62
C ASN A 162 -4.78 -8.40 14.14
N GLU A 163 -5.23 -9.56 14.61
CA GLU A 163 -6.52 -10.14 14.24
C GLU A 163 -7.69 -9.26 14.75
N ASN A 164 -7.56 -8.64 15.93
CA ASN A 164 -8.52 -7.65 16.44
C ASN A 164 -8.48 -6.33 15.66
N ALA A 165 -7.30 -5.87 15.22
CA ALA A 165 -7.16 -4.69 14.39
C ALA A 165 -7.76 -4.89 12.99
N GLU A 166 -7.67 -6.10 12.46
CA GLU A 166 -8.38 -6.50 11.22
C GLU A 166 -9.91 -6.54 11.39
N MET A 167 -10.42 -6.57 12.63
CA MET A 167 -11.85 -6.39 12.92
C MET A 167 -12.30 -4.92 12.94
N ILE A 168 -11.40 -3.94 12.71
CA ILE A 168 -11.75 -2.51 12.82
C ILE A 168 -12.68 -2.04 11.67
N SER A 169 -13.85 -1.59 12.13
CA SER A 169 -14.87 -0.74 11.51
C SER A 169 -15.71 -1.32 10.35
N ASP A 170 -17.01 -1.43 10.64
CA ASP A 170 -18.12 -1.92 9.80
C ASP A 170 -18.35 -1.15 8.49
N ARG A 171 -17.61 -0.04 8.27
CA ARG A 171 -17.79 0.88 7.15
C ARG A 171 -16.58 0.92 6.21
N PHE A 172 -15.45 0.32 6.58
CA PHE A 172 -14.19 0.44 5.86
C PHE A 172 -13.58 -0.92 5.50
N THR A 173 -12.73 -0.95 4.48
CA THR A 173 -12.02 -2.16 4.03
C THR A 173 -10.93 -2.56 5.01
N THR A 174 -10.67 -3.86 5.11
CA THR A 174 -9.52 -4.35 5.90
C THR A 174 -8.20 -3.85 5.29
N PRO A 175 -7.10 -3.75 6.06
CA PRO A 175 -5.81 -3.31 5.53
C PRO A 175 -5.33 -4.13 4.32
N ALA A 176 -5.60 -5.44 4.31
CA ALA A 176 -5.27 -6.33 3.20
C ALA A 176 -6.08 -6.00 1.94
N GLU A 177 -7.40 -5.83 2.07
CA GLU A 177 -8.27 -5.41 0.96
C GLU A 177 -7.92 -4.01 0.45
N THR A 178 -7.57 -3.09 1.35
CA THR A 178 -7.13 -1.74 1.00
C THR A 178 -5.87 -1.79 0.13
N ARG A 179 -4.85 -2.57 0.53
CA ARG A 179 -3.63 -2.74 -0.29
C ARG A 179 -3.92 -3.39 -1.63
N GLN A 180 -4.80 -4.41 -1.66
CA GLN A 180 -5.22 -5.03 -2.92
C GLN A 180 -5.89 -4.02 -3.86
N ARG A 181 -6.75 -3.14 -3.33
CA ARG A 181 -7.43 -2.11 -4.12
C ARG A 181 -6.46 -1.03 -4.61
N ILE A 182 -5.49 -0.61 -3.80
CA ILE A 182 -4.39 0.28 -4.22
C ILE A 182 -3.58 -0.37 -5.36
N ALA A 183 -3.24 -1.66 -5.23
CA ALA A 183 -2.52 -2.40 -6.27
C ALA A 183 -3.31 -2.51 -7.58
N GLN A 184 -4.63 -2.70 -7.51
CA GLN A 184 -5.53 -2.68 -8.66
C GLN A 184 -5.52 -1.31 -9.37
N ILE A 185 -5.65 -0.21 -8.61
CA ILE A 185 -5.58 1.16 -9.16
C ILE A 185 -4.25 1.38 -9.88
N LEU A 186 -3.15 0.96 -9.28
CA LEU A 186 -1.82 1.08 -9.86
C LEU A 186 -1.66 0.25 -11.14
N SER A 187 -2.23 -0.97 -11.18
CA SER A 187 -2.24 -1.78 -12.39
C SER A 187 -3.08 -1.16 -13.51
N GLU A 188 -4.21 -0.55 -13.16
CA GLU A 188 -5.09 0.17 -14.10
C GLU A 188 -4.35 1.37 -14.71
N ILE A 189 -3.70 2.19 -13.87
CA ILE A 189 -2.91 3.33 -14.34
C ILE A 189 -1.79 2.89 -15.29
N ARG A 190 -1.07 1.81 -14.97
CA ARG A 190 -0.03 1.27 -15.85
C ARG A 190 -0.59 0.82 -17.20
N GLN A 191 -1.75 0.16 -17.19
CA GLN A 191 -2.42 -0.26 -18.42
C GLN A 191 -2.80 0.95 -19.29
N TYR A 192 -3.40 1.99 -18.72
CA TYR A 192 -3.74 3.21 -19.47
C TYR A 192 -2.50 3.97 -19.95
N ALA A 193 -1.43 4.03 -19.15
CA ALA A 193 -0.16 4.60 -19.55
C ALA A 193 0.43 3.88 -20.77
N GLN A 194 0.37 2.54 -20.81
CA GLN A 194 0.81 1.75 -21.96
C GLN A 194 -0.02 2.04 -23.22
N VAL A 195 -1.34 2.13 -23.09
CA VAL A 195 -2.23 2.43 -24.23
C VAL A 195 -1.95 3.82 -24.80
N VAL A 196 -1.82 4.83 -23.93
CA VAL A 196 -1.51 6.21 -24.35
C VAL A 196 -0.12 6.31 -24.96
N ALA A 197 0.88 5.63 -24.39
CA ALA A 197 2.23 5.58 -24.93
C ALA A 197 2.28 4.91 -26.30
N ALA A 198 1.60 3.78 -26.47
CA ALA A 198 1.50 3.07 -27.75
C ALA A 198 0.85 3.95 -28.83
N GLY A 199 -0.22 4.68 -28.49
CA GLY A 199 -0.87 5.62 -29.41
C GLY A 199 0.01 6.79 -29.88
N LYS A 200 1.07 7.10 -29.13
CA LYS A 200 2.04 8.17 -29.42
C LYS A 200 3.40 7.66 -29.90
N ASN A 201 3.54 6.36 -30.18
CA ASN A 201 4.81 5.70 -30.54
C ASN A 201 5.94 5.89 -29.50
N ILE A 202 5.57 5.96 -28.21
CA ILE A 202 6.50 6.06 -27.08
C ILE A 202 6.85 4.64 -26.62
N THR A 203 8.15 4.34 -26.53
CA THR A 203 8.65 3.00 -26.16
C THR A 203 8.95 2.88 -24.67
N ILE A 204 9.29 4.00 -24.01
CA ILE A 204 9.70 4.02 -22.61
C ILE A 204 8.87 5.07 -21.86
N VAL A 205 8.19 4.63 -20.80
CA VAL A 205 7.46 5.50 -19.88
C VAL A 205 8.12 5.40 -18.51
N LEU A 206 8.51 6.55 -17.96
CA LEU A 206 9.18 6.67 -16.67
C LEU A 206 8.29 7.45 -15.71
N ASP A 207 8.43 7.19 -14.41
CA ASP A 207 7.67 7.89 -13.39
C ASP A 207 8.39 9.18 -12.99
N SER A 208 7.73 10.32 -13.04
CA SER A 208 8.30 11.59 -12.57
C SER A 208 8.07 11.83 -11.08
N ALA A 209 7.27 11.00 -10.39
CA ALA A 209 6.74 11.26 -9.06
C ALA A 209 7.74 11.06 -7.90
N GLY A 210 8.90 10.43 -8.10
CA GLY A 210 9.83 10.17 -6.98
C GLY A 210 10.39 11.43 -6.29
N ALA A 211 10.32 12.60 -6.94
CA ALA A 211 10.63 13.89 -6.31
C ALA A 211 9.52 14.40 -5.35
N SER A 212 8.28 13.93 -5.50
CA SER A 212 7.13 14.41 -4.73
C SER A 212 6.99 13.80 -3.33
N PHE A 213 7.64 12.67 -3.05
CA PHE A 213 7.67 12.05 -1.72
C PHE A 213 8.62 12.74 -0.73
N GLN A 214 9.55 13.56 -1.22
CA GLN A 214 10.51 14.30 -0.39
C GLN A 214 9.92 15.57 0.22
N GLN A 215 8.81 16.08 -0.32
CA GLN A 215 8.10 17.22 0.22
C GLN A 215 6.89 16.72 1.01
N LEU A 216 7.12 16.25 2.24
CA LEU A 216 6.06 16.34 3.24
C LEU A 216 5.79 17.85 3.42
N PRO A 217 4.62 18.37 3.07
CA PRO A 217 4.30 19.75 3.41
C PRO A 217 4.40 19.84 4.94
N GLY A 218 5.31 20.69 5.44
CA GLY A 218 5.32 21.05 6.85
C GLY A 218 3.92 21.51 7.23
N ASN A 219 3.44 21.10 8.40
CA ASN A 219 2.12 21.41 8.96
C ASN A 219 1.65 22.81 8.54
N ALA A 220 0.91 22.89 7.44
CA ALA A 220 0.20 24.09 7.08
C ALA A 220 -1.08 24.02 7.89
N ASP A 221 -1.22 24.89 8.89
CA ASP A 221 -2.47 25.10 9.60
C ASP A 221 -3.58 25.36 8.57
N GLY A 222 -4.39 24.33 8.29
CA GLY A 222 -5.34 24.30 7.18
C GLY A 222 -6.08 22.96 7.10
N VAL A 223 -7.15 22.91 6.29
CA VAL A 223 -8.03 21.74 6.11
C VAL A 223 -7.22 20.52 5.69
N SER A 224 -7.30 19.42 6.46
CA SER A 224 -6.60 18.16 6.17
C SER A 224 -7.37 17.31 5.15
N ALA A 225 -6.70 16.37 4.48
CA ALA A 225 -7.34 15.48 3.50
C ALA A 225 -8.42 14.62 4.17
N GLY A 226 -8.22 14.34 5.46
CA GLY A 226 -9.16 13.61 6.29
C GLY A 226 -10.45 14.38 6.61
N ASP A 227 -10.44 15.71 6.47
CA ASP A 227 -11.61 16.56 6.70
C ASP A 227 -12.47 16.74 5.44
N ILE A 228 -11.99 16.25 4.28
CA ILE A 228 -12.64 16.40 2.98
C ILE A 228 -13.15 15.06 2.49
N ASP A 229 -14.43 14.99 2.12
CA ASP A 229 -14.95 13.86 1.38
C ASP A 229 -14.66 14.01 -0.12
N TYR A 230 -13.57 13.38 -0.59
CA TYR A 230 -13.17 13.43 -2.00
C TYR A 230 -14.24 12.87 -2.95
N SER A 231 -15.14 12.02 -2.47
CA SER A 231 -16.26 11.52 -3.28
C SER A 231 -17.17 12.64 -3.80
N GLU A 232 -17.22 13.78 -3.12
CA GLU A 232 -18.04 14.92 -3.53
C GLU A 232 -17.54 15.60 -4.80
N VAL A 233 -16.26 15.42 -5.17
CA VAL A 233 -15.72 15.90 -6.45
C VAL A 233 -16.41 15.19 -7.63
N PHE A 234 -16.82 13.93 -7.42
CA PHE A 234 -17.48 13.09 -8.43
C PHE A 234 -19.00 12.98 -8.22
N ALA A 235 -19.53 13.48 -7.09
CA ALA A 235 -20.94 13.38 -6.76
C ALA A 235 -21.78 14.20 -7.75
N LYS A 236 -22.72 13.57 -8.44
CA LYS A 236 -23.65 14.29 -9.32
C LYS A 236 -24.41 15.36 -8.54
N PRO A 237 -24.69 16.53 -9.14
CA PRO A 237 -25.47 17.55 -8.44
C PRO A 237 -26.84 16.97 -8.07
N MET A 238 -27.19 17.07 -6.78
CA MET A 238 -28.46 16.56 -6.22
C MET A 238 -29.68 17.26 -6.83
N LEU A 239 -29.47 18.43 -7.42
CA LEU A 239 -30.42 19.20 -8.19
C LEU A 239 -29.95 19.16 -9.64
N SER A 240 -30.78 18.67 -10.55
CA SER A 240 -30.50 18.74 -11.99
C SER A 240 -30.07 20.16 -12.36
N PRO A 241 -29.08 20.34 -13.26
CA PRO A 241 -28.62 21.66 -13.68
C PRO A 241 -29.74 22.62 -14.11
N ILE A 242 -30.91 22.08 -14.50
CA ILE A 242 -32.12 22.80 -14.88
C ILE A 242 -32.72 23.65 -13.73
N THR A 243 -32.50 23.31 -12.46
CA THR A 243 -32.97 24.12 -11.32
C THR A 243 -31.89 25.02 -10.72
N LEU A 244 -30.62 24.77 -11.04
CA LEU A 244 -29.49 25.66 -10.71
C LEU A 244 -29.21 26.68 -11.84
N SER A 245 -29.71 26.43 -13.05
CA SER A 245 -29.48 27.29 -14.23
C SER A 245 -30.11 28.67 -14.15
N SER A 246 -30.92 28.96 -13.12
CA SER A 246 -31.46 30.30 -12.89
C SER A 246 -30.47 31.25 -12.21
N ASP A 247 -29.40 30.73 -11.60
CA ASP A 247 -28.38 31.55 -10.91
C ASP A 247 -26.95 31.06 -11.24
N GLU A 248 -26.31 31.78 -12.17
CA GLU A 248 -24.95 31.50 -12.64
C GLU A 248 -23.92 31.52 -11.50
N ALA A 249 -24.13 32.35 -10.47
CA ALA A 249 -23.25 32.44 -9.31
C ALA A 249 -23.29 31.16 -8.46
N SER A 250 -24.47 30.54 -8.31
CA SER A 250 -24.64 29.29 -7.57
C SER A 250 -24.00 28.10 -8.31
N VAL A 251 -24.11 28.06 -9.64
CA VAL A 251 -23.43 27.04 -10.48
C VAL A 251 -21.92 27.18 -10.39
N GLN A 252 -21.41 28.41 -10.46
CA GLN A 252 -19.98 28.68 -10.35
C GLN A 252 -19.44 28.34 -8.96
N GLY A 253 -20.18 28.71 -7.89
CA GLY A 253 -19.84 28.35 -6.51
C GLY A 253 -19.77 26.83 -6.30
N TYR A 254 -20.68 26.09 -6.91
CA TYR A 254 -20.68 24.62 -6.86
C TYR A 254 -19.41 23.98 -7.46
N TYR A 255 -19.02 24.41 -8.66
CA TYR A 255 -17.82 23.88 -9.32
C TYR A 255 -16.52 24.38 -8.68
N ASN A 256 -16.51 25.60 -8.13
CA ASN A 256 -15.38 26.11 -7.35
C ASN A 256 -15.16 25.27 -6.10
N LEU A 257 -16.22 24.91 -5.36
CA LEU A 257 -16.09 24.06 -4.18
C LEU A 257 -15.53 22.66 -4.50
N ARG A 258 -15.92 22.08 -5.64
CA ARG A 258 -15.31 20.83 -6.12
C ARG A 258 -13.84 21.00 -6.49
N ARG A 259 -13.49 22.13 -7.12
CA ARG A 259 -12.10 22.47 -7.46
C ARG A 259 -11.26 22.62 -6.19
N ASP A 260 -11.72 23.34 -5.20
CA ASP A 260 -11.01 23.55 -3.93
C ASP A 260 -10.75 22.22 -3.22
N LYS A 261 -11.76 21.33 -3.18
CA LYS A 261 -11.61 19.97 -2.64
C LYS A 261 -10.56 19.15 -3.40
N ALA A 262 -10.58 19.22 -4.73
CA ALA A 262 -9.58 18.53 -5.56
C ALA A 262 -8.16 19.10 -5.35
N ILE A 263 -8.02 20.42 -5.16
CA ILE A 263 -6.74 21.07 -4.87
C ILE A 263 -6.18 20.59 -3.53
N VAL A 264 -6.98 20.63 -2.46
CA VAL A 264 -6.52 20.21 -1.13
C VAL A 264 -6.12 18.73 -1.16
N TRP A 265 -6.95 17.87 -1.77
CA TRP A 265 -6.67 16.46 -1.95
C TRP A 265 -5.36 16.20 -2.71
N TYR A 266 -5.15 16.91 -3.82
CA TYR A 266 -3.93 16.83 -4.63
C TYR A 266 -2.67 17.29 -3.87
N ASN A 267 -2.79 18.36 -3.08
CA ASN A 267 -1.69 18.91 -2.30
C ASN A 267 -1.25 17.99 -1.15
N GLN A 268 -2.16 17.14 -0.67
CA GLN A 268 -1.89 16.17 0.40
C GLN A 268 -1.55 14.78 -0.13
N ARG A 269 -1.23 14.64 -1.42
CA ARG A 269 -0.87 13.36 -2.05
C ARG A 269 0.25 12.59 -1.33
N ALA A 270 1.24 13.30 -0.80
CA ALA A 270 2.36 12.70 -0.06
C ALA A 270 1.89 12.03 1.24
N MET A 271 0.90 12.62 1.93
CA MET A 271 0.30 12.06 3.15
C MET A 271 -0.60 10.87 2.81
N ILE A 272 -1.47 11.02 1.80
CA ILE A 272 -2.41 9.99 1.34
C ILE A 272 -1.66 8.71 0.93
N LEU A 273 -0.54 8.85 0.21
CA LEU A 273 0.25 7.73 -0.30
C LEU A 273 1.37 7.27 0.63
N ALA A 274 1.64 7.96 1.74
CA ALA A 274 2.71 7.60 2.68
C ALA A 274 2.64 6.15 3.18
N PRO A 275 1.46 5.58 3.52
CA PRO A 275 1.36 4.19 3.97
C PRO A 275 1.72 3.16 2.90
N TYR A 276 1.67 3.55 1.62
CA TYR A 276 1.83 2.65 0.46
C TYR A 276 3.15 2.85 -0.29
N ARG A 277 4.13 3.52 0.33
CA ARG A 277 5.42 3.81 -0.31
C ARG A 277 6.15 2.57 -0.80
N ASN A 278 6.03 1.45 -0.09
CA ASN A 278 6.70 0.20 -0.47
C ASN A 278 6.10 -0.39 -1.75
N GLU A 279 4.79 -0.27 -1.93
CA GLU A 279 4.10 -0.66 -3.17
C GLU A 279 4.48 0.24 -4.36
N LEU A 280 4.97 1.46 -4.09
CA LEU A 280 5.39 2.46 -5.07
C LEU A 280 6.90 2.49 -5.33
N ALA A 281 7.70 1.77 -4.54
CA ALA A 281 9.16 1.89 -4.48
C ALA A 281 9.97 1.42 -5.72
N ASN A 282 9.31 1.12 -6.84
CA ASN A 282 9.94 0.54 -8.03
C ASN A 282 9.96 1.49 -9.24
N THR A 283 10.02 2.80 -9.01
CA THR A 283 9.92 3.77 -10.10
C THR A 283 11.17 4.63 -10.23
N ALA A 284 11.81 4.55 -11.40
CA ALA A 284 12.97 5.37 -11.74
C ALA A 284 12.51 6.76 -12.18
N VAL A 285 13.02 7.79 -11.53
CA VAL A 285 12.78 9.19 -11.88
C VAL A 285 13.69 9.61 -13.01
N LEU A 286 13.11 10.05 -14.12
CA LEU A 286 13.85 10.71 -15.19
C LEU A 286 13.25 12.10 -15.44
N VAL A 287 14.12 13.09 -15.47
CA VAL A 287 13.76 14.49 -15.75
C VAL A 287 13.98 14.72 -17.23
N GLY A 288 12.89 14.78 -17.99
CA GLY A 288 12.88 14.96 -19.45
C GLY A 288 12.02 13.92 -20.17
N GLY A 289 11.32 14.33 -21.23
CA GLY A 289 10.38 13.48 -21.98
C GLY A 289 9.04 14.17 -22.23
N VAL A 290 8.17 13.55 -23.03
CA VAL A 290 6.80 14.02 -23.23
C VAL A 290 5.98 13.65 -21.99
N ASP A 291 5.45 14.63 -21.27
CA ASP A 291 4.51 14.35 -20.19
C ASP A 291 3.19 13.84 -20.77
N ILE A 292 2.78 12.63 -20.37
CA ILE A 292 1.50 12.03 -20.79
C ILE A 292 0.51 11.90 -19.62
N THR A 293 0.81 12.50 -18.47
CA THR A 293 0.02 12.39 -17.23
C THR A 293 -1.45 12.76 -17.47
N LEU A 294 -1.72 13.89 -18.13
CA LEU A 294 -3.09 14.35 -18.38
C LEU A 294 -3.85 13.43 -19.33
N GLU A 295 -3.19 12.92 -20.37
CA GLU A 295 -3.79 12.01 -21.33
C GLU A 295 -4.15 10.68 -20.70
N VAL A 296 -3.30 10.17 -19.81
CA VAL A 296 -3.58 8.97 -19.02
C VAL A 296 -4.75 9.21 -18.07
N LEU A 297 -4.78 10.33 -17.36
CA LEU A 297 -5.92 10.67 -16.50
C LEU A 297 -7.22 10.76 -17.30
N ASN A 298 -7.22 11.45 -18.43
CA ASN A 298 -8.41 11.59 -19.28
C ASN A 298 -8.90 10.24 -19.81
N ALA A 299 -7.99 9.31 -20.15
CA ALA A 299 -8.36 7.96 -20.55
C ALA A 299 -9.04 7.18 -19.41
N ILE A 300 -8.52 7.30 -18.18
CA ILE A 300 -9.12 6.71 -16.98
C ILE A 300 -10.51 7.32 -16.73
N LEU A 301 -10.63 8.65 -16.67
CA LEU A 301 -11.90 9.34 -16.40
C LEU A 301 -12.99 8.97 -17.43
N LYS A 302 -12.59 8.71 -18.69
CA LYS A 302 -13.48 8.23 -19.76
C LYS A 302 -14.01 6.84 -19.51
N ASN A 303 -13.16 5.94 -19.03
CA ASN A 303 -13.60 4.59 -18.64
C ASN A 303 -14.62 4.62 -17.49
N TYR A 304 -14.40 5.49 -16.50
CA TYR A 304 -15.30 5.66 -15.35
C TYR A 304 -16.56 6.49 -15.65
N ARG A 305 -16.77 6.94 -16.90
CA ARG A 305 -17.92 7.77 -17.32
C ARG A 305 -18.11 9.02 -16.44
N VAL A 306 -17.00 9.62 -16.04
CA VAL A 306 -17.01 10.86 -15.26
C VAL A 306 -17.55 12.02 -16.11
N GLU A 307 -18.19 13.00 -15.49
CA GLU A 307 -18.74 14.18 -16.16
C GLU A 307 -17.63 15.10 -16.72
N GLN A 308 -17.83 15.69 -17.90
CA GLN A 308 -16.84 16.54 -18.56
C GLN A 308 -16.41 17.76 -17.71
N ALA A 309 -17.31 18.31 -16.88
CA ALA A 309 -16.96 19.40 -15.96
C ALA A 309 -15.97 18.96 -14.86
N VAL A 310 -15.99 17.68 -14.47
CA VAL A 310 -15.01 17.13 -13.54
C VAL A 310 -13.67 16.88 -14.24
N TYR A 311 -13.66 16.56 -15.54
CA TYR A 311 -12.41 16.45 -16.32
C TYR A 311 -11.66 17.78 -16.31
N SER A 312 -12.36 18.88 -16.60
CA SER A 312 -11.74 20.21 -16.64
C SER A 312 -11.21 20.62 -15.27
N ILE A 313 -11.94 20.32 -14.19
CA ILE A 313 -11.47 20.56 -12.82
C ILE A 313 -10.18 19.78 -12.55
N LEU A 314 -10.19 18.45 -12.69
CA LEU A 314 -9.03 17.61 -12.34
C LEU A 314 -7.81 17.94 -13.20
N ASN A 315 -8.02 18.18 -14.51
CA ASN A 315 -6.94 18.61 -15.41
C ASN A 315 -6.37 19.97 -15.00
N SER A 316 -7.23 20.92 -14.61
CA SER A 316 -6.77 22.25 -14.16
C SER A 316 -5.92 22.18 -12.89
N VAL A 317 -6.23 21.26 -11.96
CA VAL A 317 -5.48 21.07 -10.71
C VAL A 317 -4.09 20.49 -11.00
N ILE A 318 -3.99 19.49 -11.89
CA ILE A 318 -2.71 18.90 -12.28
C ILE A 318 -1.87 19.93 -13.04
N GLN A 319 -2.47 20.66 -13.98
CA GLN A 319 -1.78 21.71 -14.75
C GLN A 319 -1.30 22.87 -13.88
N SER A 320 -2.05 23.27 -12.85
CA SER A 320 -1.64 24.33 -11.92
C SER A 320 -0.62 23.85 -10.88
N GLY A 321 -0.36 22.54 -10.81
CA GLY A 321 0.47 21.94 -9.77
C GLY A 321 -0.14 22.09 -8.37
N GLY A 322 -1.47 22.21 -8.26
CA GLY A 322 -2.17 22.41 -7.00
C GLY A 322 -2.18 23.86 -6.49
N ARG A 323 -1.94 24.83 -7.37
CA ARG A 323 -2.06 26.28 -7.11
C ARG A 323 -3.41 26.84 -7.52
#